data_AF-A0A7S0R232-F1
#
_entry.id   AF-A0A7S0R232-F1
#
_cell.length_a   1.000
_cell.length_b   1.000
_cell.length_c   1.000
_cell.angle_alpha   90.00
_cell.angle_beta   90.00
_cell.angle_gamma   90.00
#
_symmetry.space_group_name_H-M   'P 1'
#
loop_
_entity.id
_entity.type
_entity.pdbx_description
1 polymer ?
#
loop_
_entity_poly.entity_id
_entity_poly.type
_entity_poly.pdbx_seq_one_letter_code
_entity_poly.pdbx_strand_id
1 'polypeptide(L)'
;LMESIAFASSPTVARITSANNRQPSRPSVSGKASAKRIDRQVDRLAQSFRTLEAKSIVRARGIAARAVDTQCGWFDKKDEIPKGGKQTIVVIGNGMVGLKFLQHMTELDISGQFEIVTFCEEEKPAYHRMNMTQYFGHRDAKQLELAPLEWYEEAGITLHTSDKATAIDREKRIVRSAQGREIHYDYVVMATGSRAFVPPIAGVERPEGIESCSQPGVFVYRTLEDLDLMIEYAKTAKSAAVLGGGLL
;
A
#
# COMPACT_ATOMS: atom_id res chain seq x y z
N LEU A 1 18.12 5.35 2.64
CA LEU A 1 18.11 4.10 3.45
C LEU A 1 17.04 3.02 3.12
N MET A 2 16.35 3.05 1.97
CA MET A 2 15.51 1.91 1.50
C MET A 2 15.98 1.36 0.13
N GLU A 3 17.26 1.53 -0.19
CA GLU A 3 17.86 1.04 -1.45
C GLU A 3 18.55 -0.33 -1.32
N SER A 4 18.62 -0.91 -0.12
CA SER A 4 19.45 -2.12 0.13
C SER A 4 18.68 -3.34 0.62
N ILE A 5 17.42 -3.53 0.22
CA ILE A 5 16.81 -4.87 0.29
C ILE A 5 17.09 -5.54 -1.05
N ALA A 6 18.11 -6.39 -1.12
CA ALA A 6 18.39 -7.21 -2.28
C ALA A 6 17.15 -8.07 -2.61
N PHE A 7 16.50 -7.76 -3.74
CA PHE A 7 15.27 -8.40 -4.19
C PHE A 7 15.59 -9.72 -4.91
N ALA A 8 15.73 -10.79 -4.13
CA ALA A 8 15.54 -12.14 -4.67
C ALA A 8 14.03 -12.42 -4.80
N SER A 9 13.64 -12.95 -5.96
CA SER A 9 12.30 -13.35 -6.38
C SER A 9 11.72 -14.48 -5.49
N SER A 10 11.24 -14.13 -4.30
CA SER A 10 10.58 -15.06 -3.39
C SER A 10 9.06 -14.95 -3.54
N PRO A 11 8.32 -16.07 -3.65
CA PRO A 11 6.87 -16.07 -3.85
C PRO A 11 6.06 -15.44 -2.69
N THR A 12 6.71 -15.23 -1.55
CA THR A 12 6.10 -14.76 -0.29
C THR A 12 5.91 -13.25 -0.19
N VAL A 13 6.57 -12.47 -1.06
CA VAL A 13 6.54 -11.00 -1.00
C VAL A 13 6.04 -10.46 -2.34
N ALA A 14 4.79 -10.00 -2.37
CA ALA A 14 4.21 -9.34 -3.52
C ALA A 14 4.35 -7.83 -3.40
N ARG A 15 4.72 -7.15 -4.49
CA ARG A 15 4.80 -5.68 -4.54
C ARG A 15 3.81 -5.15 -5.56
N ILE A 16 2.89 -4.29 -5.12
CA ILE A 16 1.97 -3.57 -6.00
C ILE A 16 2.50 -2.15 -6.14
N THR A 17 3.13 -1.86 -7.29
CA THR A 17 3.70 -0.53 -7.54
C THR A 17 2.85 0.26 -8.52
N SER A 18 2.48 1.49 -8.16
CA SER A 18 2.23 2.56 -9.13
C SER A 18 3.57 2.88 -9.80
N ALA A 19 3.81 2.36 -11.00
CA ALA A 19 5.09 2.50 -11.68
C ALA A 19 5.33 3.96 -12.12
N ASN A 20 5.92 4.79 -11.25
CA ASN A 20 6.46 6.10 -11.63
C ASN A 20 7.94 6.30 -11.26
N ASN A 21 8.65 5.24 -10.86
CA ASN A 21 10.07 5.33 -10.47
C ASN A 21 11.04 5.16 -11.66
N ARG A 22 10.74 5.74 -12.82
CA ARG A 22 11.72 5.83 -13.93
C ARG A 22 12.28 7.24 -14.00
N GLN A 23 13.59 7.32 -14.24
CA GLN A 23 14.36 8.53 -14.50
C GLN A 23 13.62 9.57 -15.37
N PRO A 24 13.93 10.88 -15.21
CA PRO A 24 13.07 12.01 -15.58
C PRO A 24 12.90 12.29 -17.09
N SER A 25 13.04 11.30 -17.98
CA SER A 25 13.13 11.52 -19.44
C SER A 25 11.93 11.04 -20.28
N ARG A 26 10.78 10.70 -19.69
CA ARG A 26 9.58 10.33 -20.49
C ARG A 26 8.30 11.06 -20.05
N PRO A 27 7.45 11.45 -21.02
CA PRO A 27 6.22 12.19 -20.74
C PRO A 27 5.25 11.37 -19.90
N SER A 28 4.56 12.07 -18.99
CA SER A 28 3.60 11.53 -18.03
C SER A 28 2.50 10.72 -18.71
N VAL A 29 2.31 9.48 -18.25
CA VAL A 29 1.16 8.65 -18.62
C VAL A 29 -0.08 9.20 -17.92
N SER A 30 -1.21 9.32 -18.63
CA SER A 30 -2.46 9.84 -18.06
C SER A 30 -2.92 9.03 -16.83
N GLY A 31 -3.47 9.71 -15.82
CA GLY A 31 -3.90 9.09 -14.56
C GLY A 31 -4.85 7.89 -14.75
N LYS A 32 -5.69 7.92 -15.79
CA LYS A 32 -6.61 6.82 -16.15
C LYS A 32 -5.89 5.53 -16.56
N ALA A 33 -4.74 5.63 -17.25
CA ALA A 33 -3.98 4.47 -17.68
C ALA A 33 -3.16 3.85 -16.54
N SER A 34 -2.72 4.67 -15.57
CA SER A 34 -2.04 4.19 -14.36
C SER A 34 -3.01 3.44 -13.42
N ALA A 35 -4.22 3.98 -13.21
CA ALA A 35 -5.28 3.31 -12.45
C ALA A 35 -5.65 1.94 -13.05
N LYS A 36 -5.93 1.88 -14.36
CA LYS A 36 -6.20 0.60 -15.06
C LYS A 36 -5.06 -0.43 -14.98
N ARG A 37 -3.84 -0.01 -14.68
CA ARG A 37 -2.70 -0.91 -14.53
C ARG A 37 -2.61 -1.47 -13.10
N ILE A 38 -2.87 -0.64 -12.10
CA ILE A 38 -2.96 -1.04 -10.70
C ILE A 38 -4.10 -2.03 -10.53
N ASP A 39 -5.27 -1.72 -11.11
CA ASP A 39 -6.44 -2.61 -11.10
C ASP A 39 -6.07 -3.99 -11.62
N ARG A 40 -5.43 -4.06 -12.80
CA ARG A 40 -4.96 -5.34 -13.37
C ARG A 40 -3.88 -6.05 -12.56
N GLN A 41 -3.15 -5.36 -11.69
CA GLN A 41 -2.17 -5.98 -10.79
C GLN A 41 -2.86 -6.53 -9.55
N VAL A 42 -3.78 -5.75 -8.96
CA VAL A 42 -4.62 -6.16 -7.83
C VAL A 42 -5.48 -7.36 -8.24
N ASP A 43 -6.19 -7.29 -9.37
CA ASP A 43 -7.03 -8.36 -9.89
C ASP A 43 -6.23 -9.65 -10.11
N ARG A 44 -5.04 -9.54 -10.70
CA ARG A 44 -4.18 -10.70 -10.94
C ARG A 44 -3.67 -11.33 -9.65
N LEU A 45 -3.30 -10.51 -8.67
CA LEU A 45 -2.83 -10.99 -7.37
C LEU A 45 -3.98 -11.68 -6.62
N ALA A 46 -5.13 -11.02 -6.55
CA ALA A 46 -6.33 -11.52 -5.89
C ALA A 46 -6.84 -12.82 -6.54
N GLN A 47 -6.91 -12.87 -7.88
CA GLN A 47 -7.27 -14.08 -8.61
C GLN A 47 -6.28 -15.24 -8.37
N SER A 48 -5.01 -14.93 -8.16
CA SER A 48 -4.00 -15.95 -7.85
C SER A 48 -4.23 -16.55 -6.47
N PHE A 49 -4.68 -15.76 -5.47
CA PHE A 49 -5.14 -16.28 -4.18
C PHE A 49 -6.40 -17.15 -4.32
N ARG A 50 -7.38 -16.76 -5.15
CA ARG A 50 -8.54 -17.61 -5.46
C ARG A 50 -8.14 -18.96 -6.06
N THR A 51 -7.15 -18.99 -6.95
CA THR A 51 -6.66 -20.26 -7.52
C THR A 51 -6.00 -21.13 -6.45
N LEU A 52 -5.32 -20.56 -5.46
CA LEU A 52 -4.78 -21.30 -4.32
C LEU A 52 -5.90 -21.87 -3.42
N GLU A 53 -6.92 -21.07 -3.14
CA GLU A 53 -8.11 -21.48 -2.37
C GLU A 53 -8.89 -22.60 -3.10
N ALA A 54 -9.12 -22.47 -4.40
CA ALA A 54 -9.79 -23.51 -5.18
C ALA A 54 -8.99 -24.82 -5.21
N LYS A 55 -7.65 -24.74 -5.30
CA LYS A 55 -6.77 -25.92 -5.21
C LYS A 55 -6.80 -26.57 -3.83
N SER A 56 -6.85 -25.78 -2.75
CA SER A 56 -6.92 -26.32 -1.39
C SER A 56 -8.26 -27.01 -1.12
N ILE A 57 -9.39 -26.42 -1.56
CA ILE A 57 -10.75 -26.97 -1.39
C ILE A 57 -10.93 -28.28 -2.17
N VAL A 58 -10.56 -28.33 -3.45
CA VAL A 58 -10.77 -29.52 -4.30
C VAL A 58 -9.97 -30.72 -3.79
N ARG A 59 -8.76 -30.48 -3.28
CA ARG A 59 -7.90 -31.52 -2.69
C ARG A 59 -8.34 -31.94 -1.30
N ALA A 60 -8.81 -31.01 -0.46
CA ALA A 60 -9.40 -31.34 0.85
C ALA A 60 -10.62 -32.26 0.73
N ARG A 61 -11.35 -32.20 -0.39
CA ARG A 61 -12.49 -33.05 -0.71
C ARG A 61 -12.14 -34.34 -1.46
N GLY A 62 -10.87 -34.62 -1.73
CA GLY A 62 -10.43 -35.83 -2.44
C GLY A 62 -10.89 -35.94 -3.89
N ILE A 63 -11.30 -34.83 -4.51
CA ILE A 63 -11.79 -34.79 -5.89
C ILE A 63 -10.59 -34.56 -6.83
N ALA A 64 -10.46 -35.35 -7.89
CA ALA A 64 -9.42 -35.15 -8.90
C ALA A 64 -9.67 -33.83 -9.67
N ALA A 65 -8.91 -32.78 -9.37
CA ALA A 65 -8.98 -31.52 -10.10
C ALA A 65 -8.35 -31.68 -11.49
N ARG A 66 -9.08 -31.36 -12.57
CA ARG A 66 -8.42 -30.97 -13.83
C ARG A 66 -7.71 -29.65 -13.57
N ALA A 67 -6.40 -29.61 -13.79
CA ALA A 67 -5.58 -28.42 -13.59
C ALA A 67 -6.15 -27.26 -14.41
N VAL A 68 -6.67 -26.23 -13.73
CA VAL A 68 -6.95 -24.94 -14.35
C VAL A 68 -5.61 -24.26 -14.53
N ASP A 69 -5.02 -24.43 -15.72
CA ASP A 69 -3.74 -23.84 -16.08
C ASP A 69 -3.91 -22.32 -16.24
N THR A 70 -3.71 -21.61 -15.14
CA THR A 70 -3.65 -20.14 -15.13
C THR A 70 -2.19 -19.77 -14.94
N GLN A 71 -1.52 -19.43 -16.04
CA GLN A 71 -0.18 -18.84 -16.04
C GLN A 71 -0.23 -17.45 -15.38
N CYS A 72 -0.31 -17.40 -14.06
CA CYS A 72 0.09 -16.23 -13.28
C CYS A 72 1.36 -16.60 -12.54
N GLY A 73 2.52 -16.17 -13.06
CA GLY A 73 3.86 -16.46 -12.53
C GLY A 73 4.19 -15.79 -11.19
N TRP A 74 3.22 -15.72 -10.27
CA TRP A 74 3.36 -15.15 -8.92
C TRP A 74 3.51 -16.22 -7.85
N PHE A 75 2.94 -17.41 -8.08
CA PHE A 75 3.08 -18.58 -7.21
C PHE A 75 3.83 -19.67 -7.98
N ASP A 76 4.76 -20.35 -7.32
CA ASP A 76 5.35 -21.56 -7.85
C ASP A 76 4.27 -22.65 -7.92
N LYS A 77 4.38 -23.60 -8.85
CA LYS A 77 3.43 -24.71 -8.97
C LYS A 77 3.35 -25.57 -7.70
N LYS A 78 4.34 -25.43 -6.81
CA LYS A 78 4.46 -26.11 -5.52
C LYS A 78 3.95 -25.30 -4.34
N ASP A 79 3.55 -24.04 -4.52
CA ASP A 79 2.98 -23.23 -3.44
C ASP A 79 1.59 -23.78 -3.09
N GLU A 80 1.48 -24.33 -1.88
CA GLU A 80 0.26 -24.89 -1.32
C GLU A 80 -0.11 -24.12 -0.05
N ILE A 81 -1.40 -23.88 0.17
CA ILE A 81 -1.90 -23.41 1.47
C ILE A 81 -1.59 -24.52 2.50
N PRO A 82 -0.79 -24.27 3.55
CA PRO A 82 -0.50 -25.27 4.58
C PRO A 82 -1.78 -25.79 5.20
N LYS A 83 -1.85 -27.11 5.44
CA LYS A 83 -3.02 -27.73 6.07
C LYS A 83 -3.08 -27.37 7.56
N GLY A 84 -3.96 -26.43 7.91
CA GLY A 84 -4.38 -26.13 9.28
C GLY A 84 -4.15 -24.67 9.67
N GLY A 85 -5.23 -23.96 10.03
CA GLY A 85 -5.23 -22.55 10.43
C GLY A 85 -5.50 -21.58 9.27
N LYS A 86 -5.95 -20.36 9.59
CA LYS A 86 -6.03 -19.27 8.61
C LYS A 86 -4.61 -18.82 8.25
N GLN A 87 -4.37 -18.48 6.98
CA GLN A 87 -3.10 -17.90 6.56
C GLN A 87 -3.07 -16.40 6.82
N THR A 88 -1.96 -15.89 7.36
CA THR A 88 -1.82 -14.46 7.66
C THR A 88 -1.26 -13.69 6.46
N ILE A 89 -2.01 -12.71 5.96
CA ILE A 89 -1.58 -11.76 4.93
C ILE A 89 -1.31 -10.43 5.61
N VAL A 90 -0.06 -9.96 5.55
CA VAL A 90 0.31 -8.62 6.01
C VAL A 90 0.36 -7.66 4.83
N VAL A 91 -0.47 -6.62 4.85
CA VAL A 91 -0.49 -5.54 3.85
C VAL A 91 0.22 -4.32 4.42
N ILE A 92 1.29 -3.87 3.77
CA ILE A 92 2.06 -2.69 4.18
C ILE A 92 1.65 -1.51 3.31
N GLY A 93 0.90 -0.58 3.90
CA GLY A 93 0.36 0.61 3.28
C GLY A 93 -1.14 0.51 3.02
N ASN A 94 -1.90 1.47 3.54
CA ASN A 94 -3.37 1.56 3.41
C ASN A 94 -3.81 2.74 2.53
N GLY A 95 -3.09 3.00 1.43
CA GLY A 95 -3.56 3.94 0.40
C GLY A 95 -4.62 3.31 -0.51
N MET A 96 -5.04 4.01 -1.57
CA MET A 96 -6.04 3.50 -2.54
C MET A 96 -5.71 2.10 -3.08
N VAL A 97 -4.42 1.80 -3.28
CA VAL A 97 -3.96 0.49 -3.77
C VAL A 97 -4.12 -0.60 -2.70
N GLY A 98 -3.73 -0.29 -1.46
CA GLY A 98 -3.87 -1.19 -0.32
C GLY A 98 -5.34 -1.50 -0.05
N LEU A 99 -6.17 -0.46 0.08
CA LEU A 99 -7.61 -0.61 0.27
C LEU A 99 -8.26 -1.44 -0.84
N LYS A 100 -7.92 -1.16 -2.12
CA LYS A 100 -8.48 -1.93 -3.23
C LYS A 100 -8.07 -3.40 -3.13
N PHE A 101 -6.81 -3.70 -2.81
CA PHE A 101 -6.38 -5.07 -2.57
C PHE A 101 -7.19 -5.74 -1.45
N LEU A 102 -7.42 -5.04 -0.34
CA LEU A 102 -8.23 -5.53 0.77
C LEU A 102 -9.67 -5.83 0.36
N GLN A 103 -10.34 -4.89 -0.33
CA GLN A 103 -11.70 -5.08 -0.85
C GLN A 103 -11.82 -6.32 -1.73
N HIS A 104 -10.90 -6.47 -2.69
CA HIS A 104 -10.88 -7.64 -3.55
C HIS A 104 -10.63 -8.92 -2.73
N MET A 105 -9.70 -8.92 -1.76
CA MET A 105 -9.46 -10.11 -0.94
C MET A 105 -10.69 -10.51 -0.13
N THR A 106 -11.41 -9.57 0.46
CA THR A 106 -12.66 -9.84 1.20
C THR A 106 -13.75 -10.41 0.28
N GLU A 107 -13.86 -9.94 -0.96
CA GLU A 107 -14.80 -10.50 -1.95
C GLU A 107 -14.41 -11.91 -2.42
N LEU A 108 -13.12 -12.23 -2.43
CA LEU A 108 -12.62 -13.51 -2.93
C LEU A 108 -12.54 -14.58 -1.84
N ASP A 109 -12.21 -14.22 -0.59
CA ASP A 109 -12.04 -15.16 0.54
C ASP A 109 -13.38 -15.62 1.14
N ILE A 110 -14.17 -16.28 0.32
CA ILE A 110 -15.51 -16.75 0.69
C ILE A 110 -15.43 -17.81 1.80
N SER A 111 -14.34 -18.59 1.85
CA SER A 111 -14.16 -19.64 2.85
C SER A 111 -13.40 -19.20 4.11
N GLY A 112 -13.08 -17.90 4.24
CA GLY A 112 -12.49 -17.30 5.44
C GLY A 112 -11.13 -17.89 5.81
N GLN A 113 -10.32 -18.23 4.80
CA GLN A 113 -9.01 -18.88 4.96
C GLN A 113 -7.90 -17.89 5.26
N PHE A 114 -8.14 -16.58 5.12
CA PHE A 114 -7.14 -15.56 5.36
C PHE A 114 -7.45 -14.75 6.63
N GLU A 115 -6.39 -14.44 7.36
CA GLU A 115 -6.34 -13.40 8.38
C GLU A 115 -5.55 -12.24 7.80
N ILE A 116 -6.15 -11.04 7.76
CA ILE A 116 -5.53 -9.90 7.09
C ILE A 116 -5.17 -8.84 8.12
N VAL A 117 -3.89 -8.46 8.15
CA VAL A 117 -3.36 -7.39 9.00
C VAL A 117 -2.77 -6.31 8.11
N THR A 118 -3.17 -5.05 8.32
CA THR A 118 -2.70 -3.92 7.51
C THR A 118 -2.01 -2.88 8.38
N PHE A 119 -0.82 -2.45 7.98
CA PHE A 119 -0.08 -1.36 8.60
C PHE A 119 -0.17 -0.08 7.76
N CYS A 120 -0.46 1.04 8.42
CA CYS A 120 -0.48 2.37 7.83
C CYS A 120 0.36 3.32 8.69
N GLU A 121 1.25 4.09 8.05
CA GLU A 121 2.03 5.11 8.75
C GLU A 121 1.21 6.35 9.10
N GLU A 122 0.16 6.65 8.33
CA GLU A 122 -0.74 7.77 8.57
C GLU A 122 -1.78 7.43 9.65
N GLU A 123 -2.26 8.46 10.34
CA GLU A 123 -3.28 8.31 11.39
C GLU A 123 -4.65 7.93 10.82
N LYS A 124 -4.93 8.35 9.59
CA LYS A 124 -6.25 8.19 8.96
C LYS A 124 -6.37 6.87 8.18
N PRO A 125 -7.58 6.29 8.12
CA PRO A 125 -7.91 5.23 7.16
C PRO A 125 -7.72 5.68 5.71
N ALA A 126 -7.87 4.75 4.78
CA ALA A 126 -7.64 5.01 3.36
C ALA A 126 -8.52 6.16 2.84
N TYR A 127 -7.90 7.13 2.15
CA TYR A 127 -8.57 8.31 1.62
C TYR A 127 -8.12 8.67 0.18
N HIS A 128 -8.92 9.47 -0.51
CA HIS A 128 -8.79 9.81 -1.92
C HIS A 128 -7.73 10.90 -2.15
N ARG A 129 -6.45 10.51 -2.17
CA ARG A 129 -5.30 11.42 -2.34
C ARG A 129 -5.37 12.29 -3.60
N MET A 130 -5.99 11.82 -4.68
CA MET A 130 -6.11 12.60 -5.93
C MET A 130 -7.08 13.79 -5.80
N ASN A 131 -7.86 13.87 -4.74
CA ASN A 131 -8.86 14.91 -4.52
C ASN A 131 -8.51 15.80 -3.32
N MET A 132 -7.26 15.77 -2.86
CA MET A 132 -6.78 16.56 -1.72
C MET A 132 -6.93 18.08 -1.91
N THR A 133 -7.07 18.57 -3.15
CA THR A 133 -7.26 20.00 -3.39
C THR A 133 -8.57 20.52 -2.76
N GLN A 134 -9.59 19.66 -2.64
CA GLN A 134 -10.84 20.03 -1.97
C GLN A 134 -10.65 20.27 -0.47
N TYR A 135 -9.67 19.60 0.15
CA TYR A 135 -9.37 19.73 1.58
C TYR A 135 -9.05 21.17 2.00
N PHE A 136 -8.44 21.98 1.11
CA PHE A 136 -8.19 23.40 1.40
C PHE A 136 -9.47 24.21 1.64
N GLY A 137 -10.60 23.81 1.04
CA GLY A 137 -11.87 24.52 1.17
C GLY A 137 -12.63 24.18 2.46
N HIS A 138 -12.77 22.88 2.76
CA HIS A 138 -13.62 22.41 3.87
C HIS A 138 -12.86 21.89 5.09
N ARG A 139 -11.56 21.56 4.96
CA ARG A 139 -10.71 20.94 6.00
C ARG A 139 -11.30 19.69 6.65
N ASP A 140 -12.15 19.00 5.90
CA ASP A 140 -12.87 17.82 6.37
C ASP A 140 -12.29 16.58 5.70
N ALA A 141 -11.44 15.87 6.45
CA ALA A 141 -10.81 14.64 5.99
C ALA A 141 -11.84 13.53 5.69
N LYS A 142 -13.02 13.56 6.32
CA LYS A 142 -14.07 12.54 6.08
C LYS A 142 -14.61 12.57 4.67
N GLN A 143 -14.64 13.73 4.01
CA GLN A 143 -15.08 13.83 2.61
C GLN A 143 -14.12 13.17 1.63
N LEU A 144 -12.89 12.90 2.07
CA LEU A 144 -11.90 12.17 1.29
C LEU A 144 -11.83 10.69 1.68
N GLU A 145 -12.48 10.26 2.75
CA GLU A 145 -12.46 8.88 3.21
C GLU A 145 -13.01 7.92 2.15
N LEU A 146 -12.28 6.83 1.90
CA LEU A 146 -12.67 5.81 0.93
C LEU A 146 -13.30 4.59 1.60
N ALA A 147 -12.88 4.30 2.82
CA ALA A 147 -13.46 3.25 3.64
C ALA A 147 -13.41 3.70 5.11
N PRO A 148 -14.57 3.71 5.80
CA PRO A 148 -14.62 4.05 7.20
C PRO A 148 -14.05 2.90 8.04
N LEU A 149 -13.69 3.15 9.30
CA LEU A 149 -13.09 2.13 10.18
C LEU A 149 -13.98 0.89 10.34
N GLU A 150 -15.29 1.13 10.41
CA GLU A 150 -16.32 0.11 10.56
C GLU A 150 -16.27 -0.92 9.42
N TRP A 151 -15.92 -0.50 8.20
CA TRP A 151 -15.76 -1.41 7.07
C TRP A 151 -14.64 -2.42 7.29
N TYR A 152 -13.52 -2.00 7.89
CA TYR A 152 -12.41 -2.90 8.19
C TYR A 152 -12.81 -3.93 9.25
N GLU A 153 -13.53 -3.50 10.28
CA GLU A 153 -14.05 -4.37 11.34
C GLU A 153 -15.04 -5.40 10.79
N GLU A 154 -16.00 -4.97 9.98
CA GLU A 154 -16.98 -5.84 9.32
C GLU A 154 -16.32 -6.83 8.35
N ALA A 155 -15.26 -6.41 7.67
CA ALA A 155 -14.47 -7.25 6.77
C ALA A 155 -13.50 -8.21 7.49
N GLY A 156 -13.40 -8.13 8.83
CA GLY A 156 -12.47 -8.93 9.62
C GLY A 156 -11.00 -8.59 9.39
N ILE A 157 -10.71 -7.34 8.99
CA ILE A 157 -9.36 -6.84 8.72
C ILE A 157 -8.83 -6.09 9.94
N THR A 158 -7.66 -6.49 10.43
CA THR A 158 -6.97 -5.74 11.49
C THR A 158 -6.21 -4.57 10.87
N LEU A 159 -6.67 -3.34 11.12
CA LEU A 159 -5.99 -2.12 10.67
C LEU A 159 -5.19 -1.48 11.80
N HIS A 160 -3.90 -1.26 11.57
CA HIS A 160 -3.01 -0.49 12.43
C HIS A 160 -2.66 0.85 11.77
N THR A 161 -3.30 1.93 12.22
CA THR A 161 -2.95 3.31 11.84
C THR A 161 -1.88 3.90 12.76
N SER A 162 -1.22 4.96 12.31
CA SER A 162 -0.07 5.58 12.99
C SER A 162 1.03 4.57 13.35
N ASP A 163 1.11 3.44 12.64
CA ASP A 163 2.06 2.37 12.92
C ASP A 163 2.73 1.90 11.62
N LYS A 164 3.90 2.47 11.40
CA LYS A 164 4.71 2.21 10.20
C LYS A 164 5.40 0.86 10.30
N ALA A 165 5.26 0.02 9.28
CA ALA A 165 6.13 -1.15 9.14
C ALA A 165 7.59 -0.71 8.88
N THR A 166 8.51 -1.13 9.74
CA THR A 166 9.92 -0.71 9.73
C THR A 166 10.85 -1.79 9.15
N ALA A 167 10.50 -3.07 9.30
CA ALA A 167 11.31 -4.16 8.80
C ALA A 167 10.47 -5.38 8.40
N ILE A 168 11.00 -6.15 7.45
CA ILE A 168 10.49 -7.47 7.07
C ILE A 168 11.62 -8.48 7.31
N ASP A 169 11.46 -9.33 8.31
CA ASP A 169 12.37 -10.42 8.63
C ASP A 169 11.92 -11.66 7.84
N ARG A 170 12.63 -11.96 6.75
CA ARG A 170 12.24 -13.03 5.81
C ARG A 170 12.60 -14.43 6.32
N GLU A 171 13.60 -14.53 7.18
CA GLU A 171 14.00 -15.79 7.81
C GLU A 171 12.98 -16.21 8.85
N LYS A 172 12.56 -15.26 9.70
CA LYS A 172 11.55 -15.50 10.74
C LYS A 172 10.11 -15.35 10.24
N ARG A 173 9.93 -14.81 9.04
CA ARG A 173 8.64 -14.44 8.43
C ARG A 173 7.82 -13.51 9.34
N ILE A 174 8.44 -12.41 9.77
CA ILE A 174 7.85 -11.41 10.66
C ILE A 174 7.90 -10.02 10.00
N VAL A 175 6.80 -9.27 10.08
CA VAL A 175 6.80 -7.82 9.86
C VAL A 175 6.90 -7.12 11.21
N ARG A 176 7.84 -6.16 11.32
CA ARG A 176 8.02 -5.33 12.50
C ARG A 176 7.47 -3.92 12.26
N SER A 177 6.85 -3.34 13.27
CA SER A 177 6.31 -1.98 13.22
C SER A 177 7.11 -1.00 14.08
N ALA A 178 6.89 0.30 13.88
CA ALA A 178 7.53 1.38 14.63
C ALA A 178 7.07 1.41 16.10
N GLN A 179 5.85 0.95 16.37
CA GLN A 179 5.34 0.77 17.73
C GLN A 179 5.79 -0.57 18.37
N GLY A 180 6.68 -1.32 17.71
CA GLY A 180 7.26 -2.55 18.25
C GLY A 180 6.38 -3.79 18.07
N ARG A 181 5.36 -3.76 17.23
CA ARG A 181 4.56 -4.96 16.91
C ARG A 181 5.36 -5.90 16.03
N GLU A 182 5.22 -7.19 16.28
CA GLU A 182 5.74 -8.25 15.44
C GLU A 182 4.58 -9.13 14.97
N ILE A 183 4.36 -9.19 13.65
CA ILE A 183 3.30 -10.00 13.05
C ILE A 183 3.93 -11.07 12.17
N HIS A 184 3.69 -12.33 12.50
CA HIS A 184 4.05 -13.45 11.64
C HIS A 184 3.22 -13.42 10.36
N TYR A 185 3.83 -13.76 9.23
CA TYR A 185 3.14 -13.71 7.94
C TYR A 185 3.35 -14.97 7.10
N ASP A 186 2.29 -15.37 6.42
CA ASP A 186 2.36 -16.27 5.29
C ASP A 186 2.64 -15.49 4.00
N TYR A 187 2.04 -14.31 3.83
CA TYR A 187 2.29 -13.46 2.68
C TYR A 187 2.43 -12.00 3.10
N VAL A 188 3.32 -11.27 2.42
CA VAL A 188 3.43 -9.81 2.56
C VAL A 188 3.10 -9.14 1.24
N VAL A 189 2.21 -8.15 1.31
CA VAL A 189 1.84 -7.29 0.19
C VAL A 189 2.34 -5.89 0.47
N MET A 190 3.24 -5.40 -0.38
CA MET A 190 3.74 -4.03 -0.32
C MET A 190 2.88 -3.11 -1.17
N ALA A 191 2.13 -2.23 -0.50
CA ALA A 191 1.26 -1.20 -1.07
C ALA A 191 1.64 0.22 -0.54
N THR A 192 2.91 0.45 -0.23
CA THR A 192 3.46 1.69 0.37
C THR A 192 3.41 2.93 -0.54
N GLY A 193 2.83 2.83 -1.73
CA GLY A 193 2.77 3.93 -2.68
C GLY A 193 4.15 4.48 -3.10
N SER A 194 4.23 5.80 -3.23
CA SER A 194 5.42 6.57 -3.62
C SER A 194 5.66 7.73 -2.65
N ARG A 195 6.84 8.32 -2.71
CA ARG A 195 7.20 9.54 -1.97
C ARG A 195 7.39 10.70 -2.95
N ALA A 196 7.12 11.92 -2.48
CA ALA A 196 7.43 13.13 -3.25
C ALA A 196 8.95 13.24 -3.44
N PHE A 197 9.39 13.53 -4.67
CA PHE A 197 10.78 13.85 -4.95
C PHE A 197 11.07 15.25 -4.43
N VAL A 198 12.17 15.38 -3.68
CA VAL A 198 12.65 16.66 -3.15
C VAL A 198 14.05 16.85 -3.74
N PRO A 199 14.28 17.89 -4.56
CA PRO A 199 15.59 18.10 -5.17
C PRO A 199 16.65 18.44 -4.12
N PRO A 200 17.92 18.02 -4.33
CA PRO A 200 19.02 18.30 -3.41
C PRO A 200 19.42 19.77 -3.53
N ILE A 201 18.71 20.64 -2.82
CA ILE A 201 18.97 22.08 -2.72
C ILE A 201 19.32 22.36 -1.27
N ALA A 202 20.43 23.08 -1.04
CA ALA A 202 20.83 23.48 0.30
C ALA A 202 19.67 24.20 1.02
N GLY A 203 19.31 23.72 2.21
CA GLY A 203 18.16 24.23 2.97
C GLY A 203 16.79 23.65 2.57
N VAL A 204 16.75 22.64 1.69
CA VAL A 204 15.52 21.90 1.32
C VAL A 204 15.72 20.38 1.49
N GLU A 205 16.94 19.96 1.79
CA GLU A 205 17.29 18.55 1.98
C GLU A 205 16.50 17.92 3.11
N ARG A 206 16.01 16.69 2.87
CA ARG A 206 15.44 15.85 3.92
C ARG A 206 16.58 15.14 4.64
N PRO A 207 16.72 15.29 5.96
CA PRO A 207 17.54 14.38 6.77
C PRO A 207 17.07 12.95 6.56
N GLU A 208 18.00 12.00 6.57
CA GLU A 208 17.64 10.59 6.39
C GLU A 208 16.60 10.16 7.45
N GLY A 209 15.47 9.61 6.99
CA GLY A 209 14.41 9.10 7.86
C GLY A 209 13.28 10.08 8.22
N ILE A 210 13.37 11.36 7.80
CA ILE A 210 12.28 12.33 8.00
C ILE A 210 11.50 12.49 6.69
N GLU A 211 10.19 12.23 6.74
CA GLU A 211 9.34 12.26 5.54
C GLU A 211 8.93 13.68 5.12
N SER A 212 8.86 14.59 6.09
CA SER A 212 8.60 16.02 5.89
C SER A 212 9.89 16.82 5.66
N CYS A 213 9.82 17.88 4.85
CA CYS A 213 10.95 18.80 4.67
C CYS A 213 11.29 19.45 6.02
N SER A 214 12.56 19.38 6.44
CA SER A 214 12.95 19.84 7.78
C SER A 214 13.07 21.38 7.90
N GLN A 215 12.70 22.12 6.87
CA GLN A 215 12.86 23.57 6.83
C GLN A 215 11.50 24.29 6.84
N PRO A 216 11.28 25.27 7.74
CA PRO A 216 10.09 26.09 7.74
C PRO A 216 9.87 26.78 6.39
N GLY A 217 8.63 26.70 5.86
CA GLY A 217 8.25 27.34 4.61
C GLY A 217 8.48 26.50 3.34
N VAL A 218 9.01 25.28 3.48
CA VAL A 218 9.16 24.34 2.36
C VAL A 218 8.28 23.13 2.63
N PHE A 219 7.36 22.85 1.71
CA PHE A 219 6.34 21.81 1.89
C PHE A 219 6.28 20.88 0.68
N VAL A 220 5.86 19.65 0.92
CA VAL A 220 5.48 18.69 -0.12
C VAL A 220 3.97 18.55 -0.15
N TYR A 221 3.41 18.14 -1.30
CA TYR A 221 1.98 17.91 -1.46
C TYR A 221 1.71 16.41 -1.50
N ARG A 222 1.54 15.76 -0.33
CA ARG A 222 1.42 14.29 -0.28
C ARG A 222 0.44 13.73 0.75
N THR A 223 0.51 14.19 1.98
CA THR A 223 -0.32 13.70 3.12
C THR A 223 -1.26 14.80 3.59
N LEU A 224 -2.31 14.46 4.36
CA LEU A 224 -3.20 15.50 4.91
C LEU A 224 -2.44 16.36 5.93
N GLU A 225 -1.52 15.75 6.66
CA GLU A 225 -0.60 16.39 7.59
C GLU A 225 0.27 17.44 6.89
N ASP A 226 0.77 17.15 5.68
CA ASP A 226 1.51 18.13 4.87
C ASP A 226 0.62 19.35 4.51
N LEU A 227 -0.66 19.10 4.19
CA LEU A 227 -1.61 20.15 3.86
C LEU A 227 -1.94 21.00 5.08
N ASP A 228 -2.12 20.40 6.25
CA ASP A 228 -2.35 21.13 7.50
C ASP A 228 -1.15 22.04 7.84
N LEU A 229 0.08 21.53 7.67
CA LEU A 229 1.30 22.33 7.84
C LEU A 229 1.38 23.50 6.85
N MET A 230 1.05 23.26 5.58
CA MET A 230 0.99 24.31 4.55
C MET A 230 -0.04 25.39 4.89
N ILE A 231 -1.24 24.98 5.29
CA ILE A 231 -2.35 25.86 5.64
C ILE A 231 -1.98 26.73 6.84
N GLU A 232 -1.35 26.14 7.86
CA GLU A 232 -0.94 26.87 9.05
C GLU A 232 0.12 27.91 8.71
N TYR A 233 1.15 27.53 7.95
CA TYR A 233 2.21 28.44 7.54
C TYR A 233 1.69 29.59 6.66
N ALA A 234 0.76 29.28 5.76
CA ALA A 234 0.15 30.25 4.84
C ALA A 234 -0.54 31.43 5.55
N LYS A 235 -0.96 31.29 6.81
CA LYS A 235 -1.54 32.39 7.61
C LYS A 235 -0.60 33.59 7.76
N THR A 236 0.71 33.36 7.71
CA THR A 236 1.74 34.40 7.90
C THR A 236 2.52 34.70 6.63
N ALA A 237 2.39 33.87 5.60
CA ALA A 237 3.09 34.03 4.33
C ALA A 237 2.42 35.10 3.46
N LYS A 238 3.25 35.92 2.77
CA LYS A 238 2.77 36.94 1.81
C LYS A 238 2.95 36.54 0.35
N SER A 239 3.78 35.54 0.10
CA SER A 239 4.17 35.09 -1.23
C SER A 239 4.45 33.59 -1.19
N ALA A 240 4.15 32.90 -2.29
CA ALA A 240 4.44 31.49 -2.47
C ALA A 240 5.09 31.25 -3.84
N ALA A 241 5.97 30.26 -3.91
CA ALA A 241 6.55 29.76 -5.15
C ALA A 241 6.29 28.25 -5.24
N VAL A 242 5.95 27.76 -6.43
CA VAL A 242 5.73 26.33 -6.68
C VAL A 242 6.90 25.81 -7.50
N LEU A 243 7.60 24.80 -6.95
CA LEU A 243 8.69 24.14 -7.63
C LEU A 243 8.17 22.91 -8.38
N GLY A 244 7.89 23.09 -9.67
CA GLY A 244 7.42 22.03 -10.57
C GLY A 244 6.09 22.39 -11.25
N GLY A 245 6.02 22.21 -12.57
CA GLY A 245 4.84 22.48 -13.40
C GLY A 245 4.12 21.20 -13.88
N GLY A 246 4.30 20.08 -13.17
CA GLY A 246 3.69 18.80 -13.52
C GLY A 246 2.25 18.66 -13.03
N LEU A 247 1.60 17.57 -13.46
CA LEU A 247 0.36 17.12 -12.82
C LEU A 247 0.73 16.47 -11.48
N LEU A 248 0.27 17.08 -10.39
CA LEU A 248 0.45 16.59 -9.02
C LEU A 248 -0.08 15.17 -8.84
#